data_AF-A0A0P0VH48-F1
#
_entry.id   AF-A0A0P0VH48-F1
#
_cell.length_a   1.000
_cell.length_b   1.000
_cell.length_c   1.000
_cell.angle_alpha   90.00
_cell.angle_beta   90.00
_cell.angle_gamma   90.00
#
_symmetry.space_group_name_H-M   'P 1'
#
loop_
_entity.id
_entity.type
_entity.pdbx_description
1 polymer ?
#
loop_
_entity_poly.entity_id
_entity_poly.type
_entity_poly.pdbx_seq_one_letter_code
_entity_poly.pdbx_strand_id
1 'polypeptide(L)' 'SPSSITTKKLRTIMQTLGLNPMKAELQDIISEVDADGSGIIDFYKFLDLIAH' A
#
# COMPACT_ATOMS: atom_id res chain seq x y z
N SER A 1 13.36 5.66 1.62
CA SER A 1 13.76 5.75 0.21
C SER A 1 12.50 5.94 -0.63
N PRO A 2 12.50 6.59 -1.81
CA PRO A 2 11.29 6.65 -2.67
C PRO A 2 10.71 5.26 -2.98
N SER A 3 11.51 4.20 -2.87
CA SER A 3 11.10 2.80 -3.03
C SER A 3 10.30 2.21 -1.86
N SER A 4 10.15 2.90 -0.73
CA SER A 4 9.51 2.31 0.45
C SER A 4 8.59 3.30 1.18
N ILE A 5 7.36 2.86 1.47
CA ILE A 5 6.37 3.62 2.22
C ILE A 5 5.93 2.84 3.44
N THR A 6 5.41 3.53 4.46
CA THR A 6 4.78 2.85 5.60
C THR A 6 3.33 2.51 5.29
N THR A 7 2.80 1.47 5.92
CA THR A 7 1.37 1.10 5.85
C THR A 7 0.44 2.27 6.20
N LYS A 8 0.84 3.15 7.13
CA LYS A 8 0.09 4.37 7.48
C LYS A 8 0.02 5.37 6.32
N LYS A 9 1.13 5.51 5.58
CA LYS A 9 1.22 6.42 4.43
C LYS A 9 0.46 5.87 3.22
N LEU A 10 0.37 4.55 3.08
CA LEU A 10 -0.37 3.89 1.99
C LEU A 10 -1.81 4.41 1.89
N ARG A 11 -2.55 4.43 3.00
CA ARG A 11 -3.94 4.95 3.01
C ARG A 11 -4.03 6.39 2.50
N THR A 12 -3.11 7.25 2.94
CA THR A 12 -3.08 8.66 2.51
C THR A 12 -2.79 8.79 1.02
N ILE A 13 -1.88 7.97 0.49
CA ILE A 13 -1.57 7.95 -0.95
C ILE A 13 -2.81 7.53 -1.76
N MET A 14 -3.47 6.44 -1.37
CA MET A 14 -4.69 5.98 -2.04
C MET A 14 -5.79 7.06 -2.04
N GLN A 15 -6.01 7.72 -0.91
CA GLN A 15 -6.96 8.85 -0.80
C GLN A 15 -6.57 10.04 -1.67
N THR A 16 -5.27 10.34 -1.78
CA THR A 16 -4.76 11.41 -2.66
C THR A 16 -4.98 11.08 -4.14
N LEU A 17 -4.95 9.80 -4.49
CA LEU A 17 -5.28 9.30 -5.84
C LEU A 17 -6.81 9.20 -6.08
N GLY A 18 -7.65 9.63 -5.14
CA GLY A 18 -9.11 9.55 -5.25
C GLY A 18 -9.68 8.17 -4.94
N LEU A 19 -8.86 7.21 -4.53
CA LEU A 19 -9.30 5.90 -4.06
C LEU A 19 -9.75 5.99 -2.60
N ASN A 20 -10.85 5.34 -2.24
CA ASN A 20 -11.30 5.25 -0.85
C ASN A 20 -11.34 3.78 -0.37
N PRO A 21 -10.18 3.18 -0.10
CA PRO A 21 -10.13 1.77 0.27
C PRO A 21 -10.83 1.52 1.60
N MET A 22 -11.65 0.48 1.65
CA MET A 22 -12.14 -0.10 2.90
C MET A 22 -10.98 -0.64 3.72
N LYS A 23 -11.19 -0.74 5.04
CA LYS A 23 -10.16 -1.29 5.94
C LYS A 23 -9.72 -2.69 5.52
N ALA A 24 -10.64 -3.52 5.04
CA ALA A 24 -10.36 -4.87 4.55
C ALA A 24 -9.44 -4.84 3.31
N GLU A 25 -9.82 -4.08 2.27
CA GLU A 25 -9.01 -3.92 1.05
C GLU A 25 -7.60 -3.41 1.35
N LEU A 26 -7.47 -2.46 2.28
CA LEU A 26 -6.16 -1.99 2.72
C LEU A 26 -5.35 -3.09 3.41
N GLN A 27 -5.97 -3.95 4.21
CA GLN A 27 -5.28 -5.08 4.83
C GLN A 27 -4.85 -6.12 3.79
N ASP A 28 -5.69 -6.39 2.80
CA ASP A 28 -5.37 -7.32 1.71
C ASP A 28 -4.14 -6.83 0.94
N ILE A 29 -4.14 -5.56 0.51
CA ILE A 29 -2.98 -4.93 -0.16
C ILE A 29 -1.73 -5.02 0.72
N ILE A 30 -1.85 -4.68 2.00
CA ILE A 30 -0.71 -4.74 2.94
C ILE A 30 -0.18 -6.17 3.04
N SER A 31 -1.05 -7.17 3.17
CA SER A 31 -0.63 -8.57 3.28
C SER A 31 0.13 -9.09 2.06
N GLU A 32 -0.15 -8.57 0.88
CA GLU A 32 0.53 -8.95 -0.36
C GLU A 32 1.91 -8.29 -0.51
N VAL A 33 2.05 -7.02 -0.09
CA VAL A 33 3.28 -6.23 -0.30
C VAL A 33 4.23 -6.23 0.90
N ASP A 34 3.74 -6.50 2.12
CA ASP A 34 4.48 -6.53 3.39
C ASP A 34 4.52 -7.96 3.95
N ALA A 35 5.01 -8.91 3.13
CA ALA A 35 5.02 -10.34 3.44
C ALA A 35 5.86 -10.70 4.68
N ASP A 36 6.82 -9.86 5.08
CA ASP A 36 7.63 -10.05 6.28
C ASP A 36 7.05 -9.36 7.53
N GLY A 37 5.95 -8.61 7.39
CA GLY A 37 5.31 -7.88 8.48
C GLY A 37 6.18 -6.75 9.04
N SER A 38 7.11 -6.22 8.25
CA SER A 38 8.00 -5.12 8.64
C SER A 38 7.24 -3.80 8.84
N GLY A 39 6.02 -3.69 8.30
CA GLY A 39 5.28 -2.43 8.20
C GLY A 39 5.82 -1.49 7.12
N ILE A 40 6.79 -1.97 6.32
CA ILE A 40 7.44 -1.26 5.23
C ILE A 40 7.02 -1.92 3.92
N ILE A 41 6.35 -1.14 3.09
CA ILE A 41 5.83 -1.56 1.80
C ILE A 41 6.80 -1.13 0.71
N ASP A 42 7.08 -2.02 -0.22
CA ASP A 42 7.71 -1.65 -1.49
C ASP A 42 6.72 -0.83 -2.33
N PHE A 43 7.08 0.42 -2.60
CA PHE A 43 6.21 1.34 -3.32
C PHE A 43 5.94 0.90 -4.76
N TYR A 44 6.91 0.27 -5.45
CA TYR A 44 6.73 -0.18 -6.83
C TYR A 44 5.81 -1.38 -6.90
N LYS A 45 5.94 -2.35 -5.98
CA LYS A 45 4.98 -3.46 -5.88
C LYS A 45 3.56 -2.97 -5.61
N PHE A 46 3.42 -1.96 -4.75
CA PHE A 46 2.12 -1.32 -4.52
C PHE A 46 1.56 -0.69 -5.81
N LEU A 47 2.38 0.05 -6.58
CA LEU A 47 1.94 0.62 -7.84
C LEU A 47 1.53 -0.45 -8.86
N ASP A 48 2.28 -1.56 -8.95
CA ASP A 48 1.94 -2.68 -9.81
C ASP A 48 0.57 -3.27 -9.43
N LEU A 49 0.25 -3.40 -8.13
CA LEU A 49 -1.05 -3.91 -7.68
C LEU A 49 -2.25 -3.02 -8.04
N ILE A 50 -2.11 -1.69 -8.02
CA ILE A 50 -3.22 -0.77 -8.31
C ILE A 50 -3.33 -0.38 -9.79
N ALA A 51 -2.31 -0.65 -10.58
CA ALA A 51 -2.31 -0.39 -12.02
C ALA A 51 -2.98 -1.53 -12.83
N HIS A 52 -3.21 -2.69 -12.20
CA HIS A 52 -4.03 -3.77 -12.74
C HIS A 52 -5.50 -3.54 -12.44
#